data_AF-A0A2V6PDF6-F1
#
_entry.id   AF-A0A2V6PDF6-F1
#
_cell.length_a   1.000
_cell.length_b   1.000
_cell.length_c   1.000
_cell.angle_alpha   90.00
_cell.angle_beta   90.00
_cell.angle_gamma   90.00
#
_symmetry.space_group_name_H-M   'P 1'
#
loop_
_entity.id
_entity.type
_entity.pdbx_description
1 polymer ?
#
loop_
_entity_poly.entity_id
_entity_poly.type
_entity_poly.pdbx_seq_one_letter_code
_entity_poly.pdbx_strand_id
1 'polypeptide(L)' 'MGAGSFICGVVEGFYGRPWSAAQRRQLFAWMRSWGMNTYLYAPKDDLKHRLLWRELYPENEADELEALIRDCRSQG' A
#
# COMPACT_ATOMS: atom_id res chain seq x y z
N MET A 1 -5.58 -25.61 13.41
CA MET A 1 -6.28 -24.64 12.54
C MET A 1 -6.76 -23.51 13.44
N GLY A 2 -6.18 -22.34 13.57
CA GLY A 2 -5.01 -21.67 13.02
C GLY A 2 -5.20 -20.25 13.56
N ALA A 3 -4.46 -19.85 14.61
CA ALA A 3 -4.61 -18.51 15.16
C ALA A 3 -4.47 -17.51 14.01
N GLY A 4 -5.42 -16.59 13.85
CA GLY A 4 -5.39 -15.60 12.77
C GLY A 4 -3.99 -14.99 12.70
N SER A 5 -3.37 -15.00 11.53
CA SER A 5 -2.00 -14.53 11.35
C SER A 5 -1.88 -13.10 11.91
N PHE A 6 -0.94 -12.90 12.83
CA PHE A 6 -0.69 -11.58 13.43
C PHE A 6 -0.36 -10.55 12.33
N ILE A 7 -1.11 -9.45 12.30
CA ILE A 7 -0.94 -8.37 11.31
C ILE A 7 0.21 -7.48 11.76
N CYS A 8 1.31 -7.47 11.02
CA CYS A 8 2.50 -6.68 11.34
C CYS A 8 3.08 -6.04 10.08
N GLY A 9 3.34 -4.73 10.13
CA GLY A 9 4.06 -4.03 9.07
C GLY A 9 3.88 -2.53 9.13
N VAL A 10 3.69 -1.89 7.96
CA VAL A 10 3.82 -0.44 7.81
C VAL A 10 2.53 0.18 7.28
N VAL A 11 2.15 1.33 7.84
CA VAL A 11 1.08 2.18 7.33
C VAL A 11 1.67 3.44 6.69
N GLU A 12 1.38 3.68 5.42
CA GLU A 12 1.67 4.97 4.76
C GLU A 12 0.60 5.98 5.17
N GLY A 13 0.63 6.43 6.43
CA GLY A 13 -0.48 7.15 7.07
C GLY A 13 -0.28 8.65 7.28
N PHE A 14 0.80 9.24 6.78
CA PHE A 14 1.20 10.62 7.07
C PHE A 14 0.57 11.65 6.12
N TYR A 15 0.65 12.93 6.51
CA TYR A 15 0.39 14.10 5.68
C TYR A 15 1.63 14.49 4.88
N GLY A 16 1.44 15.01 3.68
CA GLY A 16 2.50 15.34 2.74
C GLY A 16 2.60 14.35 1.58
N ARG A 17 3.62 14.53 0.75
CA ARG A 17 3.78 13.81 -0.52
C ARG A 17 3.79 12.29 -0.30
N PRO A 18 2.84 11.54 -0.89
CA PRO A 18 2.84 10.08 -0.84
C PRO A 18 4.12 9.49 -1.43
N TRP A 19 4.46 8.27 -1.01
CA TRP A 19 5.60 7.54 -1.58
C TRP A 19 5.36 7.22 -3.05
N SER A 20 6.44 7.23 -3.84
CA SER A 20 6.39 6.75 -5.21
C SER A 20 6.24 5.23 -5.26
N ALA A 21 5.79 4.70 -6.41
CA ALA A 21 5.69 3.25 -6.61
C ALA A 21 7.04 2.53 -6.38
N ALA A 22 8.16 3.13 -6.78
CA ALA A 22 9.49 2.57 -6.55
C ALA A 22 9.86 2.52 -5.05
N GLN A 23 9.51 3.55 -4.28
CA GLN A 23 9.72 3.57 -2.84
C GLN A 23 8.87 2.50 -2.13
N ARG A 24 7.60 2.34 -2.55
CA ARG A 24 6.71 1.29 -2.02
C ARG A 24 7.24 -0.11 -2.31
N ARG A 25 7.71 -0.38 -3.54
CA ARG A 25 8.37 -1.65 -3.89
C ARG A 25 9.59 -1.94 -3.01
N GLN A 26 10.44 -0.94 -2.80
CA GLN A 26 11.61 -1.08 -1.93
C GLN A 26 11.19 -1.39 -0.48
N LEU A 27 10.15 -0.74 0.01
CA LEU A 27 9.57 -1.01 1.33
C LEU A 27 9.06 -2.45 1.43
N PHE A 28 8.37 -2.97 0.42
CA PHE A 28 7.89 -4.37 0.44
C PHE A 28 9.06 -5.36 0.54
N ALA A 29 10.15 -5.12 -0.19
CA ALA A 29 11.34 -5.95 -0.10
C ALA A 29 11.97 -5.93 1.32
N TRP A 30 12.01 -4.76 1.97
CA TRP A 30 12.49 -4.65 3.36
C TRP A 30 11.56 -5.33 4.35
N MET A 31 10.25 -5.09 4.25
CA MET A 31 9.24 -5.73 5.10
C MET A 31 9.34 -7.25 5.05
N ARG A 32 9.46 -7.82 3.84
CA ARG A 32 9.71 -9.25 3.63
C ARG A 32 10.98 -9.70 4.33
N SER A 33 12.08 -8.96 4.19
CA SER A 33 13.37 -9.29 4.82
C SER A 33 13.32 -9.26 6.36
N TRP A 34 12.37 -8.50 6.93
CA TRP A 34 12.15 -8.39 8.37
C TRP A 34 11.02 -9.28 8.90
N GLY A 35 10.38 -10.10 8.05
CA GLY A 35 9.28 -10.98 8.44
C GLY A 35 7.96 -10.25 8.73
N MET A 36 7.79 -9.02 8.23
CA MET A 36 6.52 -8.30 8.24
C MET A 36 5.63 -8.77 7.09
N ASN A 37 4.31 -8.62 7.24
CA ASN A 37 3.33 -9.22 6.33
C ASN A 37 2.22 -8.27 5.85
N THR A 38 2.19 -7.02 6.33
CA THR A 38 1.07 -6.10 6.02
C THR A 38 1.55 -4.70 5.69
N TYR A 39 1.19 -4.21 4.51
CA TYR A 39 1.29 -2.81 4.13
C TYR A 39 -0.11 -2.20 4.03
N LEU A 40 -0.34 -1.09 4.74
CA LEU A 40 -1.60 -0.37 4.71
C LEU A 40 -1.45 0.94 3.93
N TYR A 41 -2.13 0.98 2.78
CA TYR A 41 -2.26 2.18 1.95
C TYR A 41 -3.25 3.16 2.59
N ALA A 42 -2.74 4.23 3.20
CA ALA A 42 -3.58 5.29 3.79
C ALA A 42 -3.01 6.73 3.67
N PRO A 43 -2.38 7.11 2.53
CA PRO A 43 -1.73 8.41 2.39
C PRO A 43 -2.77 9.53 2.52
N LYS A 44 -2.54 10.51 3.41
CA LYS A 44 -3.56 11.53 3.73
C LYS A 44 -3.78 12.54 2.61
N ASP A 45 -2.80 12.66 1.72
CA ASP A 45 -2.81 13.58 0.57
C ASP A 45 -3.29 12.90 -0.73
N ASP A 46 -3.62 11.60 -0.70
CA ASP A 46 -4.45 11.02 -1.77
C ASP A 46 -5.90 11.52 -1.59
N LEU A 47 -6.33 12.38 -2.52
CA LEU A 47 -7.66 12.97 -2.49
C LEU A 47 -8.75 11.91 -2.57
N LYS A 48 -8.60 10.88 -3.41
CA LYS A 48 -9.62 9.82 -3.59
C LYS A 48 -9.63 8.84 -2.43
N HIS A 49 -8.55 8.76 -1.65
CA HIS A 49 -8.57 8.05 -0.37
C HIS A 49 -9.34 8.80 0.73
N ARG A 50 -9.42 10.13 0.67
CA ARG A 50 -9.93 10.97 1.78
C ARG A 50 -11.00 11.98 1.38
N LEU A 51 -10.61 13.06 0.69
CA LEU A 51 -11.48 14.22 0.45
C LEU A 51 -12.59 13.89 -0.56
N LEU A 52 -12.22 13.18 -1.62
CA LEU A 52 -13.04 12.80 -2.76
C LEU A 52 -13.37 11.30 -2.73
N TRP A 53 -13.58 10.72 -1.54
CA TRP A 53 -13.73 9.27 -1.36
C TRP A 53 -14.87 8.61 -2.16
N ARG A 54 -15.84 9.40 -2.61
CA ARG A 54 -16.96 8.92 -3.45
C ARG A 54 -16.60 8.85 -4.93
N GLU A 55 -15.53 9.53 -5.35
CA GLU A 55 -15.07 9.54 -6.73
C GLU A 55 -14.28 8.26 -7.04
N LEU A 56 -14.49 7.72 -8.23
CA LEU A 56 -13.74 6.57 -8.71
C LEU A 56 -12.31 6.99 -9.11
N TYR A 57 -11.36 6.09 -8.94
CA TYR A 57 -10.05 6.22 -9.59
C TYR A 57 -10.25 6.15 -11.11
N PRO A 58 -9.70 7.09 -11.90
CA PRO A 58 -9.64 6.96 -13.35
C PRO A 58 -8.79 5.75 -13.73
N GLU A 59 -8.99 5.23 -14.94
CA GLU A 59 -8.37 3.96 -15.39
C GLU A 59 -6.85 3.93 -15.18
N ASN A 60 -6.15 5.02 -15.50
CA ASN A 60 -4.70 5.09 -15.30
C ASN A 60 -4.27 4.98 -13.83
N GLU A 61 -5.01 5.60 -12.90
CA GLU A 61 -4.69 5.49 -11.47
C GLU A 61 -5.10 4.12 -10.91
N ALA A 62 -6.19 3.54 -11.42
CA ALA A 62 -6.59 2.18 -11.07
C ALA A 62 -5.55 1.15 -11.52
N ASP A 63 -5.02 1.27 -12.74
CA ASP A 63 -3.94 0.43 -13.27
C ASP A 63 -2.67 0.53 -12.40
N GLU A 64 -2.32 1.73 -11.95
CA GLU A 64 -1.20 1.94 -11.03
C GLU A 64 -1.41 1.25 -9.67
N LEU A 65 -2.62 1.33 -9.11
CA LEU A 65 -2.97 0.64 -7.87
C LEU A 65 -2.97 -0.88 -8.05
N GLU A 66 -3.48 -1.40 -9.16
CA GLU A 66 -3.42 -2.82 -9.48
C GLU A 66 -1.98 -3.32 -9.61
N ALA A 67 -1.12 -2.57 -10.30
CA ALA A 67 0.30 -2.89 -10.40
C ALA A 67 0.95 -2.93 -9.01
N LEU A 68 0.64 -1.95 -8.14
CA LEU A 68 1.13 -1.93 -6.76
C LEU A 68 0.66 -3.14 -5.95
N ILE A 69 -0.60 -3.55 -6.09
CA ILE A 69 -1.14 -4.75 -5.44
C ILE A 69 -0.43 -6.01 -5.92
N ARG A 70 -0.19 -6.13 -7.24
CA ARG A 70 0.57 -7.25 -7.83
C ARG A 70 2.00 -7.28 -7.31
N ASP A 71 2.66 -6.13 -7.25
CA ASP A 71 4.01 -5.98 -6.70
C ASP A 71 4.06 -6.43 -5.24
N CYS A 72 3.09 -6.00 -4.41
CA CYS A 72 3.02 -6.40 -2.99
C CYS A 72 2.85 -7.92 -2.85
N ARG A 73 1.91 -8.53 -3.59
CA ARG A 73 1.67 -9.98 -3.56
C ARG A 73 2.88 -10.80 -4.00
N SER A 74 3.72 -10.25 -4.88
CA SER A 74 4.94 -10.94 -5.33
C SER A 74 6.01 -11.07 -4.24
N GLN A 75 5.87 -10.34 -3.13
CA GLN A 75 6.82 -10.32 -2.02
C GLN A 75 6.45 -11.27 -0.87
N GLY A 76 5.30 -11.98 -0.96
CA GLY A 76 4.77 -12.82 0.12
C GLY A 76 3.95 -12.02 1.12
#